data_AF-A0A2V7I4B6-F1
#
_entry.id   AF-A0A2V7I4B6-F1
#
_cell.length_a   1.000
_cell.length_b   1.000
_cell.length_c   1.000
_cell.angle_alpha   90.00
_cell.angle_beta   90.00
_cell.angle_gamma   90.00
#
_symmetry.space_group_name_H-M   'P 1'
#
loop_
_entity.id
_entity.type
_entity.pdbx_description
1 polymer ?
#
loop_
_entity_poly.entity_id
_entity_poly.type
_entity_poly.pdbx_seq_one_letter_code
_entity_poly.pdbx_strand_id
1 'polypeptide(L)'
;MRVHVALTPADASGLILDGWTAIAVDVLRATTTVVAACAAGCVRIIPVTDSGAARERAALFTAGEVLMAGERGGETIPGFHLGNSPLEFTPERVRGRTILLTTTNGTAAMLGAGSAGAGAVAALTNVSAVARWALAQGRDLAVLCSGDDGSFSLEDAVCAGLLVSDVASACDAELSDAAVAAVGLGRYYATRIGDLRHASRWARRLAGKGHSADVDACLRRDVTDMVPVVEAGAIVPGPAASAPPGTTGPRQKASCDVIGAVRAPTPPAQAPEGSPRTAGPPPGDVLRLGFPEGSPRTAGPQPRDVLRLAVRPGGRFGRGARPPSGDPSR
;
A
#
# COMPACT_ATOMS: atom_id res chain seq x y z
N MET A 1 -1.35 10.02 21.96
CA MET A 1 -1.58 10.12 20.51
C MET A 1 -2.19 8.82 20.03
N ARG A 2 -3.34 8.83 19.35
CA ARG A 2 -3.88 7.61 18.73
C ARG A 2 -3.14 7.36 17.42
N VAL A 3 -2.79 6.10 17.15
CA VAL A 3 -2.07 5.69 15.95
C VAL A 3 -2.77 4.51 15.31
N HIS A 4 -3.20 4.71 14.07
CA HIS A 4 -3.84 3.70 13.23
C HIS A 4 -2.98 3.38 12.00
N VAL A 5 -2.97 2.12 11.58
CA VAL A 5 -2.39 1.70 10.30
C VAL A 5 -3.48 1.01 9.49
N ALA A 6 -3.84 1.60 8.35
CA ALA A 6 -4.63 0.95 7.33
C ALA A 6 -3.68 0.09 6.48
N LEU A 7 -3.76 -1.24 6.60
CA LEU A 7 -2.85 -2.17 5.91
C LEU A 7 -3.24 -2.41 4.46
N THR A 8 -4.48 -2.07 4.09
CA THR A 8 -5.04 -2.13 2.74
C THR A 8 -5.87 -0.87 2.44
N PRO A 9 -6.16 -0.58 1.15
CA PRO A 9 -7.09 0.48 0.78
C PRO A 9 -8.50 0.31 1.35
N ALA A 10 -8.94 -0.93 1.61
CA ALA A 10 -10.24 -1.20 2.22
C ALA A 10 -10.27 -0.71 3.68
N ASP A 11 -9.21 -0.94 4.45
CA ASP A 11 -9.10 -0.45 5.84
C ASP A 11 -9.12 1.08 5.91
N ALA A 12 -8.55 1.75 4.90
CA ALA A 12 -8.53 3.22 4.80
C ALA A 12 -9.91 3.81 4.43
N SER A 13 -10.77 3.06 3.74
CA SER A 13 -11.99 3.58 3.10
C SER A 13 -13.07 4.11 4.06
N GLY A 14 -13.00 3.75 5.35
CA GLY A 14 -13.91 4.21 6.40
C GLY A 14 -13.31 5.23 7.37
N LEU A 15 -12.06 5.66 7.19
CA LEU A 15 -11.38 6.54 8.14
C LEU A 15 -11.80 8.01 7.95
N ILE A 16 -12.23 8.66 9.03
CA ILE A 16 -12.42 10.11 9.09
C ILE A 16 -11.08 10.72 9.52
N LEU A 17 -10.35 11.27 8.55
CA LEU A 17 -9.00 11.82 8.74
C LEU A 17 -8.98 13.32 9.07
N ASP A 18 -10.13 13.98 9.16
CA ASP A 18 -10.21 15.39 9.55
C ASP A 18 -9.57 15.63 10.91
N GLY A 19 -8.69 16.63 10.99
CA GLY A 19 -7.88 16.91 12.17
C GLY A 19 -6.70 15.96 12.44
N TRP A 20 -6.59 14.81 11.78
CA TRP A 20 -5.47 13.85 11.92
C TRP A 20 -4.27 14.24 11.04
N THR A 21 -3.12 13.61 11.31
CA THR A 21 -2.00 13.47 10.38
C THR A 21 -2.14 12.17 9.60
N ALA A 22 -2.06 12.21 8.28
CA ALA A 22 -2.10 11.03 7.42
C ALA A 22 -0.81 10.86 6.60
N ILE A 23 -0.26 9.65 6.59
CA ILE A 23 0.98 9.32 5.88
C ILE A 23 0.69 8.26 4.82
N ALA A 24 0.87 8.59 3.53
CA ALA A 24 0.75 7.63 2.45
C ALA A 24 2.03 6.78 2.31
N VAL A 25 1.86 5.47 2.07
CA VAL A 25 2.96 4.50 1.88
C VAL A 25 2.68 3.57 0.68
N ASP A 26 3.62 3.52 -0.27
CA ASP A 26 3.71 2.61 -1.44
C ASP A 26 5.22 2.45 -1.73
N VAL A 27 5.89 1.57 -0.98
CA VAL A 27 7.35 1.47 -0.97
C VAL A 27 7.90 1.05 -2.34
N LEU A 28 7.19 0.14 -3.01
CA LEU A 28 7.54 -0.41 -4.32
C LEU A 28 6.44 0.00 -5.32
N ARG A 29 6.44 1.20 -5.88
CA ARG A 29 7.51 2.21 -5.89
C ARG A 29 7.00 3.63 -5.63
N ALA A 30 5.69 3.86 -5.58
CA ALA A 30 5.12 5.18 -5.82
C ALA A 30 5.57 6.23 -4.80
N THR A 31 5.62 5.90 -3.50
CA THR A 31 6.08 6.87 -2.49
C THR A 31 7.60 7.02 -2.51
N THR A 32 8.37 5.98 -2.79
CA THR A 32 9.83 6.11 -3.01
C THR A 32 10.13 7.04 -4.19
N THR A 33 9.38 6.90 -5.28
CA THR A 33 9.47 7.77 -6.47
C THR A 33 9.14 9.23 -6.13
N VAL A 34 8.09 9.48 -5.35
CA VAL A 34 7.74 10.82 -4.87
C VAL A 34 8.85 11.43 -4.01
N VAL A 35 9.41 10.66 -3.07
CA VAL A 35 10.53 11.10 -2.23
C VAL A 35 11.75 11.44 -3.09
N ALA A 36 12.11 10.59 -4.05
CA ALA A 36 13.23 10.83 -4.97
C ALA A 36 13.03 12.10 -5.82
N ALA A 37 11.83 12.30 -6.37
CA ALA A 37 11.47 13.47 -7.15
C ALA A 37 11.56 14.78 -6.36
N CYS A 38 11.05 14.80 -5.13
CA CYS A 38 11.16 15.96 -4.24
C CYS A 38 12.62 16.23 -3.85
N ALA A 39 13.41 15.19 -3.52
CA ALA A 39 14.84 15.34 -3.22
C ALA A 39 15.65 15.84 -4.43
N ALA A 40 15.23 15.51 -5.65
CA ALA A 40 15.82 16.01 -6.90
C ALA A 40 15.37 17.43 -7.28
N GLY A 41 14.44 18.03 -6.53
CA GLY A 41 14.03 19.43 -6.67
C GLY A 41 12.89 19.68 -7.66
N CYS A 42 11.98 18.73 -7.87
CA CYS A 42 10.72 19.03 -8.55
C CYS A 42 9.92 20.11 -7.80
N VAL A 43 9.15 20.94 -8.51
CA VAL A 43 8.33 21.99 -7.89
C VAL A 43 7.21 21.38 -7.06
N ARG A 44 6.50 20.42 -7.65
CA ARG A 44 5.40 19.67 -7.02
C ARG A 44 5.07 18.43 -7.85
N ILE A 45 4.46 17.45 -7.20
CA ILE A 45 3.84 16.29 -7.82
C ILE A 45 2.33 16.40 -7.65
N ILE A 46 1.56 16.09 -8.66
CA ILE A 46 0.10 16.08 -8.62
C ILE A 46 -0.33 14.64 -8.91
N PRO A 47 -0.80 13.90 -7.89
CA PRO A 47 -1.46 12.61 -8.08
C PRO A 47 -2.69 12.75 -8.99
N VAL A 48 -2.81 11.89 -10.01
CA VAL A 48 -3.98 11.83 -10.89
C VAL A 48 -4.49 10.40 -11.02
N THR A 49 -5.80 10.24 -11.18
CA THR A 49 -6.50 8.94 -11.18
C THR A 49 -5.97 7.99 -12.25
N ASP A 50 -5.72 8.51 -13.45
CA ASP A 50 -5.42 7.70 -14.62
C ASP A 50 -4.66 8.47 -15.70
N SER A 51 -4.31 7.75 -16.78
CA SER A 51 -3.53 8.31 -17.88
C SER A 51 -4.31 9.27 -18.79
N GLY A 52 -5.65 9.25 -18.76
CA GLY A 52 -6.49 10.26 -19.42
C GLY A 52 -6.40 11.56 -18.65
N ALA A 53 -6.72 11.54 -17.35
CA ALA A 53 -6.60 12.69 -16.45
C ALA A 53 -5.19 13.31 -16.46
N ALA A 54 -4.13 12.48 -16.56
CA ALA A 54 -2.75 12.96 -16.72
C ALA A 54 -2.54 13.76 -18.03
N ARG A 55 -3.05 13.26 -19.17
CA ARG A 55 -2.89 13.93 -20.48
C ARG A 55 -3.73 15.19 -20.57
N GLU A 56 -4.97 15.15 -20.10
CA GLU A 56 -5.86 16.31 -20.01
C GLU A 56 -5.25 17.42 -19.15
N ARG A 57 -4.72 17.06 -17.97
CA ARG A 57 -4.08 18.05 -17.08
C ARG A 57 -2.74 18.54 -17.63
N ALA A 58 -1.98 17.72 -18.36
CA ALA A 58 -0.74 18.15 -19.02
C ALA A 58 -0.97 19.22 -20.10
N ALA A 59 -2.11 19.15 -20.81
CA ALA A 59 -2.48 20.14 -21.82
C ALA A 59 -2.77 21.55 -21.28
N LEU A 60 -2.85 21.71 -19.94
CA LEU A 60 -3.04 22.99 -19.26
C LEU A 60 -1.72 23.70 -18.88
N PHE A 61 -0.56 23.10 -19.16
CA PHE A 61 0.76 23.64 -18.84
C PHE A 61 1.53 24.02 -20.11
N THR A 62 2.51 24.91 -19.97
CA THR A 62 3.46 25.21 -21.05
C THR A 62 4.39 24.02 -21.27
N ALA A 63 4.78 23.77 -22.53
CA ALA A 63 5.71 22.70 -22.87
C ALA A 63 7.02 22.82 -22.07
N GLY A 64 7.40 21.75 -21.37
CA GLY A 64 8.62 21.68 -20.54
C GLY A 64 8.45 22.05 -19.07
N GLU A 65 7.33 22.67 -18.67
CA GLU A 65 7.00 22.94 -17.25
C GLU A 65 6.50 21.70 -16.51
N VAL A 66 5.91 20.75 -17.23
CA VAL A 66 5.28 19.55 -16.68
C VAL A 66 5.83 18.27 -17.30
N LEU A 67 5.92 17.22 -16.48
CA LEU A 67 6.22 15.85 -16.91
C LEU A 67 5.10 14.91 -16.50
N MET A 68 4.62 14.09 -17.42
CA MET A 68 3.79 12.93 -17.09
C MET A 68 4.66 11.76 -16.67
N ALA A 69 4.40 11.22 -15.48
CA ALA A 69 5.11 10.10 -14.86
C ALA A 69 4.12 9.03 -14.39
N GLY A 70 4.50 7.76 -14.43
CA GLY A 70 3.61 6.71 -13.96
C GLY A 70 3.83 5.33 -14.55
N GLU A 71 3.10 4.38 -13.98
CA GLU A 71 3.15 2.98 -14.38
C GLU A 71 1.75 2.35 -14.44
N ARG A 72 1.64 1.24 -15.16
CA ARG A 72 0.55 0.28 -15.00
C ARG A 72 1.11 -1.13 -14.93
N GLY A 73 0.83 -1.80 -13.82
CA GLY A 73 1.30 -3.16 -13.59
C GLY A 73 2.84 -3.29 -13.64
N GLY A 74 3.59 -2.29 -13.23
CA GLY A 74 5.05 -2.24 -13.22
C GLY A 74 5.69 -1.53 -14.41
N GLU A 75 4.99 -1.39 -15.54
CA GLU A 75 5.55 -0.85 -16.78
C GLU A 75 5.21 0.62 -16.99
N THR A 76 6.12 1.38 -17.62
CA THR A 76 5.90 2.79 -17.98
C THR A 76 4.72 2.95 -18.95
N ILE A 77 3.88 3.95 -18.70
CA ILE A 77 2.69 4.20 -19.52
C ILE A 77 3.09 4.75 -20.90
N PRO A 78 2.55 4.23 -22.02
CA PRO A 78 2.86 4.74 -23.36
C PRO A 78 2.59 6.24 -23.53
N GLY A 79 3.62 6.95 -24.02
CA GLY A 79 3.60 8.41 -24.21
C GLY A 79 3.89 9.23 -22.94
N PHE A 80 4.28 8.61 -21.83
CA PHE A 80 4.76 9.32 -20.64
C PHE A 80 6.26 9.62 -20.73
N HIS A 81 6.71 10.60 -19.96
CA HIS A 81 8.10 11.08 -19.96
C HIS A 81 9.00 10.30 -18.99
N LEU A 82 8.38 9.71 -17.97
CA LEU A 82 8.98 8.98 -16.86
C LEU A 82 8.11 7.75 -16.54
N GLY A 83 8.74 6.66 -16.11
CA GLY A 83 8.05 5.56 -15.46
C GLY A 83 7.70 5.86 -14.01
N ASN A 84 7.71 4.81 -13.19
CA ASN A 84 7.63 4.88 -11.73
C ASN A 84 8.89 4.29 -11.06
N SER A 85 10.03 4.31 -11.74
CA SER A 85 11.32 3.98 -11.13
C SER A 85 11.83 5.21 -10.37
N PRO A 86 12.21 5.12 -9.07
CA PRO A 86 12.79 6.26 -8.36
C PRO A 86 14.16 6.68 -8.92
N LEU A 87 14.84 5.79 -9.67
CA LEU A 87 16.13 6.07 -10.30
C LEU A 87 16.01 6.99 -11.53
N GLU A 88 14.81 7.12 -12.10
CA GLU A 88 14.55 8.01 -13.22
C GLU A 88 14.46 9.50 -12.86
N PHE A 89 14.25 9.81 -11.57
CA PHE A 89 13.94 11.17 -11.09
C PHE A 89 15.22 11.89 -10.67
N THR A 90 16.14 12.07 -11.61
CA THR A 90 17.39 12.82 -11.38
C THR A 90 17.15 14.33 -11.46
N PRO A 91 17.98 15.17 -10.84
CA PRO A 91 17.80 16.62 -10.86
C PRO A 91 17.80 17.22 -12.28
N GLU A 92 18.54 16.64 -13.21
CA GLU A 92 18.60 17.06 -14.62
C GLU A 92 17.26 16.82 -15.33
N ARG A 93 16.53 15.78 -14.91
CA ARG A 93 15.22 15.43 -15.45
C ARG A 93 14.07 16.16 -14.75
N VAL A 94 14.13 16.43 -13.45
CA VAL A 94 12.94 16.92 -12.71
C VAL A 94 13.08 18.27 -12.00
N ARG A 95 14.29 18.84 -11.85
CA ARG A 95 14.46 20.12 -11.13
C ARG A 95 13.65 21.23 -11.78
N GLY A 96 12.87 21.96 -10.99
CA GLY A 96 12.06 23.09 -11.47
C GLY A 96 10.82 22.69 -12.27
N ARG A 97 10.48 21.40 -12.39
CA ARG A 97 9.31 20.91 -13.13
C ARG A 97 8.19 20.44 -12.20
N THR A 98 6.95 20.56 -12.65
CA THR A 98 5.78 19.88 -12.07
C THR A 98 5.71 18.45 -12.60
N ILE A 99 5.30 17.48 -11.79
CA ILE A 99 5.10 16.09 -12.20
C ILE A 99 3.62 15.73 -12.06
N LEU A 100 3.03 15.16 -13.09
CA LEU A 100 1.71 14.52 -13.06
C LEU A 100 1.93 13.03 -12.88
N LEU A 101 1.59 12.48 -11.72
CA LEU A 101 1.89 11.09 -11.34
C LEU A 101 0.62 10.25 -11.29
N THR A 102 0.59 9.13 -12.02
CA THR A 102 -0.45 8.10 -11.84
C THR A 102 0.17 6.71 -11.71
N THR A 103 -0.31 5.94 -10.73
CA THR A 103 0.14 4.57 -10.46
C THR A 103 -1.07 3.65 -10.31
N THR A 104 -0.82 2.36 -10.15
CA THR A 104 -1.85 1.34 -9.98
C THR A 104 -2.49 1.43 -8.59
N ASN A 105 -1.68 1.66 -7.54
CA ASN A 105 -2.13 1.65 -6.14
C ASN A 105 -1.91 3.01 -5.44
N GLY A 106 -0.64 3.46 -5.33
CA GLY A 106 -0.25 4.58 -4.47
C GLY A 106 -0.95 5.93 -4.65
N THR A 107 -1.50 6.24 -5.82
CA THR A 107 -2.29 7.47 -5.99
C THR A 107 -3.53 7.52 -5.09
N ALA A 108 -4.15 6.39 -4.77
CA ALA A 108 -5.30 6.37 -3.86
C ALA A 108 -4.90 6.76 -2.42
N ALA A 109 -3.79 6.21 -1.90
CA ALA A 109 -3.30 6.55 -0.57
C ALA A 109 -2.81 8.00 -0.49
N MET A 110 -2.14 8.51 -1.53
CA MET A 110 -1.69 9.91 -1.59
C MET A 110 -2.86 10.90 -1.63
N LEU A 111 -3.93 10.60 -2.37
CA LEU A 111 -5.16 11.40 -2.37
C LEU A 111 -5.89 11.29 -1.02
N GLY A 112 -5.92 10.09 -0.41
CA GLY A 112 -6.47 9.87 0.93
C GLY A 112 -5.77 10.71 2.00
N ALA A 113 -4.44 10.76 1.98
CA ALA A 113 -3.64 11.59 2.88
C ALA A 113 -3.91 13.10 2.73
N GLY A 114 -4.34 13.54 1.54
CA GLY A 114 -4.78 14.91 1.28
C GLY A 114 -6.14 15.30 1.87
N SER A 115 -6.89 14.35 2.44
CA SER A 115 -8.13 14.65 3.18
C SER A 115 -7.90 14.92 4.68
N ALA A 116 -6.66 14.75 5.16
CA ALA A 116 -6.30 14.92 6.56
C ALA A 116 -5.94 16.36 6.93
N GLY A 117 -5.95 16.66 8.23
CA GLY A 117 -5.49 17.96 8.77
C GLY A 117 -4.00 18.25 8.56
N ALA A 118 -3.20 17.22 8.29
CA ALA A 118 -1.85 17.31 7.72
C ALA A 118 -1.53 16.02 6.94
N GLY A 119 -1.01 16.12 5.71
CA GLY A 119 -0.67 14.96 4.88
C GLY A 119 0.81 14.91 4.53
N ALA A 120 1.41 13.72 4.48
CA ALA A 120 2.76 13.51 3.96
C ALA A 120 2.95 12.13 3.32
N VAL A 121 4.12 11.92 2.71
CA VAL A 121 4.48 10.71 1.98
C VAL A 121 5.73 10.07 2.59
N ALA A 122 5.63 8.79 2.96
CA ALA A 122 6.73 8.00 3.49
C ALA A 122 7.10 6.80 2.59
N ALA A 123 8.40 6.56 2.52
CA ALA A 123 9.02 5.33 2.03
C ALA A 123 10.11 4.93 3.02
N LEU A 124 10.69 3.73 2.86
CA LEU A 124 11.84 3.31 3.68
C LEU A 124 12.99 4.32 3.59
N THR A 125 13.15 4.99 2.44
CA THR A 125 14.21 5.95 2.16
C THR A 125 14.17 7.23 3.01
N ASN A 126 13.04 7.57 3.64
CA ASN A 126 12.87 8.75 4.50
C ASN A 126 12.08 8.48 5.80
N VAL A 127 11.88 7.21 6.18
CA VAL A 127 10.89 6.79 7.18
C VAL A 127 11.06 7.49 8.54
N SER A 128 12.28 7.60 9.05
CA SER A 128 12.56 8.25 10.34
C SER A 128 12.46 9.78 10.25
N ALA A 129 12.57 10.39 9.06
CA ALA A 129 12.32 11.82 8.86
C ALA A 129 10.81 12.14 8.89
N VAL A 130 9.99 11.29 8.25
CA VAL A 130 8.54 11.43 8.29
C VAL A 130 7.98 11.15 9.68
N ALA A 131 8.55 10.20 10.44
CA ALA A 131 8.18 9.97 11.83
C ALA A 131 8.38 11.24 12.71
N ARG A 132 9.52 11.93 12.56
CA ARG A 132 9.79 13.21 13.25
C ARG A 132 8.81 14.31 12.82
N TRP A 133 8.53 14.41 11.53
CA TRP A 133 7.56 15.38 11.00
C TRP A 133 6.14 15.11 11.51
N ALA A 134 5.71 13.85 11.60
CA ALA A 134 4.40 13.45 12.10
C ALA A 134 4.24 13.78 13.60
N LEU A 135 5.25 13.49 14.42
CA LEU A 135 5.29 13.90 15.84
C LEU A 135 5.14 15.42 16.00
N ALA A 136 5.82 16.20 15.16
CA ALA A 136 5.76 17.66 15.18
C ALA A 136 4.38 18.25 14.82
N GLN A 137 3.47 17.47 14.21
CA GLN A 137 2.10 17.93 13.95
C GLN A 137 1.23 17.97 15.22
N GLY A 138 1.56 17.19 16.25
CA GLY A 138 0.79 17.11 17.50
C GLY A 138 -0.63 16.55 17.34
N ARG A 139 -0.90 15.80 16.27
CA ARG A 139 -2.19 15.20 15.92
C ARG A 139 -2.18 13.68 16.10
N ASP A 140 -3.36 13.06 16.11
CA ASP A 140 -3.47 11.61 15.93
C ASP A 140 -2.99 11.20 14.52
N LEU A 141 -2.48 9.98 14.38
CA LEU A 141 -1.73 9.52 13.20
C LEU A 141 -2.41 8.35 12.51
N ALA A 142 -2.62 8.47 11.20
CA ALA A 142 -3.02 7.38 10.32
C ALA A 142 -1.90 7.10 9.30
N VAL A 143 -1.44 5.85 9.20
CA VAL A 143 -0.58 5.40 8.09
C VAL A 143 -1.43 4.62 7.09
N LEU A 144 -1.38 5.03 5.83
CA LEU A 144 -2.20 4.51 4.73
C LEU A 144 -1.31 3.69 3.79
N CYS A 145 -1.27 2.37 3.99
CA CYS A 145 -0.60 1.44 3.07
C CYS A 145 -1.42 1.28 1.79
N SER A 146 -0.75 1.37 0.65
CA SER A 146 -1.40 1.33 -0.67
C SER A 146 -1.72 -0.10 -1.13
N GLY A 147 -0.94 -1.07 -0.67
CA GLY A 147 -1.19 -2.48 -0.98
C GLY A 147 -0.76 -2.90 -2.39
N ASP A 148 -1.05 -4.15 -2.73
CA ASP A 148 -0.88 -4.76 -4.05
C ASP A 148 -2.24 -5.28 -4.54
N ASP A 149 -2.88 -4.57 -5.49
CA ASP A 149 -4.17 -4.96 -6.08
C ASP A 149 -5.28 -5.16 -5.00
N GLY A 150 -5.42 -4.16 -4.13
CA GLY A 150 -6.33 -4.17 -2.98
C GLY A 150 -5.90 -5.05 -1.81
N SER A 151 -4.84 -5.86 -1.96
CA SER A 151 -4.35 -6.79 -0.94
C SER A 151 -3.21 -6.19 -0.09
N PHE A 152 -2.93 -6.82 1.04
CA PHE A 152 -1.82 -6.47 1.94
C PHE A 152 -0.46 -6.43 1.20
N SER A 153 0.31 -5.36 1.43
CA SER A 153 1.69 -5.20 0.98
C SER A 153 2.66 -5.33 2.16
N LEU A 154 3.63 -6.25 2.05
CA LEU A 154 4.57 -6.56 3.13
C LEU A 154 5.56 -5.41 3.36
N GLU A 155 6.08 -4.85 2.28
CA GLU A 155 7.00 -3.72 2.29
C GLU A 155 6.34 -2.46 2.85
N ASP A 156 5.07 -2.20 2.51
CA ASP A 156 4.32 -1.05 3.05
C ASP A 156 4.08 -1.23 4.56
N ALA A 157 3.66 -2.42 4.99
CA ALA A 157 3.43 -2.74 6.40
C ALA A 157 4.72 -2.67 7.23
N VAL A 158 5.87 -3.04 6.66
CA VAL A 158 7.19 -2.87 7.31
C VAL A 158 7.56 -1.39 7.42
N CYS A 159 7.37 -0.59 6.37
CA CYS A 159 7.61 0.85 6.40
C CYS A 159 6.72 1.55 7.44
N ALA A 160 5.42 1.25 7.44
CA ALA A 160 4.47 1.71 8.45
C ALA A 160 4.90 1.27 9.86
N GLY A 161 5.32 0.02 10.03
CA GLY A 161 5.80 -0.52 11.30
C GLY A 161 7.04 0.17 11.85
N LEU A 162 7.98 0.56 10.99
CA LEU A 162 9.16 1.35 11.35
C LEU A 162 8.76 2.77 11.75
N LEU A 163 7.90 3.43 10.96
CA LEU A 163 7.40 4.77 11.26
C LEU A 163 6.67 4.81 12.61
N VAL A 164 5.71 3.90 12.83
CA VAL A 164 4.96 3.80 14.09
C VAL A 164 5.88 3.43 15.26
N SER A 165 6.91 2.60 15.05
CA SER A 165 7.90 2.30 16.10
C SER A 165 8.67 3.55 16.54
N ASP A 166 9.09 4.39 15.59
CA ASP A 166 9.80 5.64 15.89
C ASP A 166 8.86 6.62 16.62
N VAL A 167 7.61 6.78 16.16
CA VAL A 167 6.58 7.63 16.81
C VAL A 167 6.28 7.17 18.24
N ALA A 168 5.96 5.88 18.44
CA ALA A 168 5.64 5.32 19.75
C ALA A 168 6.84 5.25 20.71
N SER A 169 8.08 5.43 20.21
CA SER A 169 9.27 5.57 21.06
C SER A 169 9.46 7.00 21.62
N ALA A 170 8.76 7.99 21.05
CA ALA A 170 8.94 9.41 21.35
C ALA A 170 7.74 10.06 22.05
N CYS A 171 6.57 9.41 22.08
CA CYS A 171 5.38 9.90 22.78
C CYS A 171 4.52 8.75 23.32
N ASP A 172 3.61 9.07 24.26
CA ASP A 172 2.58 8.13 24.69
C ASP A 172 1.57 7.89 23.54
N ALA A 173 1.51 6.65 23.07
CA ALA A 173 0.84 6.27 21.83
C ALA A 173 -0.11 5.08 22.03
N GLU A 174 -1.40 5.29 21.72
CA GLU A 174 -2.43 4.26 21.69
C GLU A 174 -2.47 3.66 20.29
N LEU A 175 -2.02 2.41 20.15
CA LEU A 175 -1.90 1.73 18.86
C LEU A 175 -3.14 0.87 18.57
N SER A 176 -3.68 0.94 17.36
CA SER A 176 -4.65 -0.07 16.89
C SER A 176 -4.00 -1.45 16.68
N ASP A 177 -4.79 -2.53 16.67
CA ASP A 177 -4.28 -3.89 16.41
C ASP A 177 -3.44 -3.99 15.12
N ALA A 178 -3.88 -3.30 14.07
CA ALA A 178 -3.15 -3.21 12.79
C ALA A 178 -1.82 -2.45 12.94
N ALA A 179 -1.77 -1.41 13.77
CA ALA A 179 -0.54 -0.70 14.11
C ALA A 179 0.42 -1.55 14.96
N VAL A 180 -0.11 -2.34 15.91
CA VAL A 180 0.68 -3.32 16.69
C VAL A 180 1.27 -4.40 15.78
N ALA A 181 0.47 -4.94 14.85
CA ALA A 181 0.93 -5.91 13.85
C ALA A 181 2.01 -5.33 12.93
N ALA A 182 1.81 -4.10 12.43
CA ALA A 182 2.80 -3.38 11.64
C ALA A 182 4.11 -3.18 12.43
N VAL A 183 4.05 -2.72 13.67
CA VAL A 183 5.23 -2.59 14.56
C VAL A 183 5.98 -3.91 14.72
N GLY A 184 5.26 -5.04 14.84
CA GLY A 184 5.86 -6.37 14.86
C GLY A 184 6.67 -6.68 13.60
N LEU A 185 6.09 -6.42 12.42
CA LEU A 185 6.77 -6.58 11.12
C LEU A 185 7.95 -5.62 10.97
N GLY A 186 7.77 -4.35 11.31
CA GLY A 186 8.81 -3.32 11.28
C GLY A 186 10.02 -3.72 12.13
N ARG A 187 9.79 -4.17 13.37
CA ARG A 187 10.84 -4.67 14.27
C ARG A 187 11.53 -5.93 13.72
N TYR A 188 10.77 -6.88 13.16
CA TYR A 188 11.33 -8.09 12.57
C TYR A 188 12.23 -7.81 11.35
N TYR A 189 11.84 -6.84 10.51
CA TYR A 189 12.59 -6.46 9.31
C TYR A 189 13.60 -5.32 9.52
N ALA A 190 13.66 -4.67 10.69
CA ALA A 190 14.51 -3.49 10.95
C ALA A 190 16.00 -3.68 10.61
N THR A 191 16.53 -4.90 10.79
CA THR A 191 17.91 -5.30 10.46
C THR A 191 17.99 -6.21 9.23
N ARG A 192 16.87 -6.43 8.55
CA ARG A 192 16.67 -7.42 7.47
C ARG A 192 15.94 -6.85 6.25
N ILE A 193 15.98 -5.53 6.04
CA ILE A 193 15.18 -4.86 5.01
C ILE A 193 15.48 -5.42 3.60
N GLY A 194 16.73 -5.82 3.34
CA GLY A 194 17.10 -6.50 2.08
C GLY A 194 16.36 -7.82 1.82
N ASP A 195 15.95 -8.55 2.85
CA ASP A 195 15.22 -9.83 2.71
C ASP A 195 13.84 -9.63 2.07
N LEU A 196 13.27 -8.42 2.12
CA LEU A 196 12.01 -8.06 1.46
C LEU A 196 12.07 -8.25 -0.06
N ARG A 197 13.26 -8.16 -0.68
CA ARG A 197 13.50 -8.51 -2.10
C ARG A 197 12.97 -9.90 -2.45
N HIS A 198 13.06 -10.84 -1.51
CA HIS A 198 12.67 -12.23 -1.69
C HIS A 198 11.34 -12.57 -0.98
N ALA A 199 11.07 -11.96 0.18
CA ALA A 199 9.85 -12.19 0.94
C ALA A 199 8.61 -11.55 0.27
N SER A 200 8.72 -10.31 -0.23
CA SER A 200 7.58 -9.65 -0.89
C SER A 200 7.26 -10.32 -2.23
N ARG A 201 5.96 -10.56 -2.45
CA ARG A 201 5.40 -11.01 -3.73
C ARG A 201 5.68 -9.98 -4.83
N TRP A 202 5.46 -8.71 -4.52
CA TRP A 202 5.56 -7.64 -5.50
C TRP A 202 7.02 -7.30 -5.80
N ALA A 203 7.92 -7.28 -4.80
CA ALA A 203 9.37 -7.15 -5.03
C ALA A 203 9.90 -8.22 -6.00
N ARG A 204 9.51 -9.50 -5.82
CA ARG A 204 9.87 -10.58 -6.74
C ARG A 204 9.29 -10.39 -8.15
N ARG A 205 8.02 -9.99 -8.26
CA ARG A 205 7.34 -9.73 -9.55
C ARG A 205 7.98 -8.56 -10.30
N LEU A 206 8.38 -7.51 -9.60
CA LEU A 206 9.03 -6.32 -10.13
C LEU A 206 10.48 -6.62 -10.56
N ALA A 207 11.24 -7.33 -9.72
CA ALA A 207 12.58 -7.81 -10.06
C ALA A 207 12.58 -8.72 -11.30
N GLY A 208 11.59 -9.62 -11.41
CA GLY A 208 11.40 -10.52 -12.55
C GLY A 208 11.04 -9.81 -13.88
N LYS A 209 10.67 -8.53 -13.84
CA LYS A 209 10.47 -7.67 -15.02
C LYS A 209 11.71 -6.88 -15.42
N GLY A 210 12.85 -7.11 -14.75
CA GLY A 210 14.09 -6.37 -14.99
C GLY A 210 14.28 -5.16 -14.07
N HIS A 211 13.26 -4.74 -13.31
CA HIS A 211 13.34 -3.62 -12.36
C HIS A 211 14.04 -3.99 -11.03
N SER A 212 15.07 -4.83 -11.08
CA SER A 212 15.80 -5.24 -9.88
C SER A 212 16.52 -4.08 -9.19
N ALA A 213 17.06 -3.12 -9.95
CA ALA A 213 17.71 -1.94 -9.39
C ALA A 213 16.72 -1.01 -8.65
N ASP A 214 15.46 -0.93 -9.10
CA ASP A 214 14.42 -0.17 -8.40
C ASP A 214 14.12 -0.78 -7.03
N VAL A 215 14.05 -2.11 -6.95
CA VAL A 215 13.85 -2.84 -5.69
C VAL A 215 14.99 -2.53 -4.72
N ASP A 216 16.25 -2.52 -5.16
CA ASP A 216 17.37 -2.10 -4.30
C ASP A 216 17.23 -0.64 -3.87
N ALA A 217 16.89 0.25 -4.81
CA ALA A 217 16.75 1.68 -4.54
C ALA A 217 15.70 1.99 -3.46
N CYS A 218 14.57 1.28 -3.48
CA CYS A 218 13.44 1.42 -2.55
C CYS A 218 13.67 0.75 -1.19
N LEU A 219 14.44 -0.35 -1.14
CA LEU A 219 14.75 -1.06 0.11
C LEU A 219 15.90 -0.41 0.90
N ARG A 220 16.48 0.70 0.42
CA ARG A 220 17.40 1.51 1.22
C ARG A 220 16.63 2.29 2.28
N ARG A 221 17.12 2.25 3.53
CA ARG A 221 16.54 2.95 4.67
C ARG A 221 17.22 4.30 4.92
N ASP A 222 16.43 5.32 5.23
CA ASP A 222 16.86 6.65 5.73
C ASP A 222 18.05 7.26 4.97
N VAL A 223 17.95 7.26 3.63
CA VAL A 223 18.96 7.87 2.73
C VAL A 223 18.68 9.34 2.43
N THR A 224 17.56 9.90 2.91
CA THR A 224 17.25 11.33 2.80
C THR A 224 16.31 11.79 3.93
N ASP A 225 16.50 13.03 4.39
CA ASP A 225 15.59 13.71 5.33
C ASP A 225 14.48 14.52 4.62
N MET A 226 14.34 14.36 3.29
CA MET A 226 13.26 14.96 2.51
C MET A 226 11.90 14.40 2.95
N VAL A 227 10.97 15.28 3.33
CA VAL A 227 9.58 14.93 3.67
C VAL A 227 8.64 15.58 2.65
N PRO A 228 8.13 14.84 1.64
CA PRO A 228 7.11 15.35 0.75
C PRO A 228 5.78 15.52 1.52
N VAL A 229 5.22 16.72 1.52
CA VAL A 229 3.97 17.07 2.24
C VAL A 229 2.84 17.35 1.25
N VAL A 230 1.61 17.05 1.66
CA VAL A 230 0.41 17.24 0.82
C VAL A 230 -0.18 18.61 1.10
N GLU A 231 -0.18 19.49 0.09
CA GLU A 231 -0.67 20.87 0.16
C GLU A 231 -1.56 21.17 -1.05
N ALA A 232 -2.78 21.65 -0.80
CA ALA A 232 -3.73 22.11 -1.83
C ALA A 232 -3.95 21.12 -3.01
N GLY A 233 -3.98 19.82 -2.73
CA GLY A 233 -4.16 18.77 -3.75
C GLY A 233 -2.92 18.43 -4.59
N ALA A 234 -1.74 18.91 -4.17
CA ALA A 234 -0.45 18.52 -4.69
C ALA A 234 0.45 18.01 -3.56
N ILE A 235 1.55 17.35 -3.91
CA ILE A 235 2.65 17.00 -3.00
C ILE A 235 3.81 17.94 -3.32
N VAL A 236 4.31 18.65 -2.32
CA VAL A 236 5.45 19.58 -2.45
C VAL A 236 6.63 19.09 -1.62
N PRO A 237 7.88 19.45 -1.97
CA PRO A 237 9.03 19.23 -1.10
C PRO A 237 8.83 20.02 0.22
N GLY A 238 8.56 19.32 1.31
CA GLY A 238 8.44 19.91 2.63
C GLY A 238 9.81 20.27 3.24
N PRO A 239 9.82 20.94 4.40
CA PRO A 239 11.07 21.24 5.09
C PRO A 239 11.80 19.95 5.47
N ALA A 240 13.09 19.88 5.16
CA ALA A 240 13.95 18.82 5.71
C ALA A 240 13.86 18.89 7.23
N ALA A 241 13.45 17.80 7.87
CA ALA A 241 13.13 17.79 9.29
C ALA A 241 14.39 18.11 10.12
N SER A 242 14.45 19.34 10.65
CA SER A 242 15.57 19.79 11.48
C SER A 242 15.75 18.84 12.66
N ALA A 243 17.00 18.45 12.92
CA ALA A 243 17.30 17.56 14.03
C ALA A 243 16.80 18.18 15.36
N PRO A 244 16.27 17.38 16.29
CA PRO A 244 15.90 17.88 17.61
C PRO A 244 17.14 18.48 18.31
N PRO A 245 16.98 19.56 19.10
CA PRO A 245 18.10 20.23 19.71
C PRO A 245 18.80 19.33 20.76
N GLY A 246 19.99 18.85 20.40
CA GLY A 246 20.99 18.35 21.34
C GLY A 246 20.97 16.84 21.65
N THR A 247 21.78 16.06 20.92
CA THR A 247 22.46 14.87 21.47
C THR A 247 23.87 14.71 20.87
N THR A 248 24.79 15.61 21.22
CA THR A 248 26.22 15.40 21.01
C THR A 248 26.78 14.52 22.14
N GLY A 249 26.76 13.20 21.92
CA GLY A 249 27.33 12.22 22.86
C GLY A 249 27.39 10.82 22.23
N PRO A 250 28.43 10.02 22.49
CA PRO A 250 28.56 8.69 21.91
C PRO A 250 27.48 7.75 22.47
N ARG A 251 26.66 7.18 21.58
CA ARG A 251 25.64 6.18 21.97
C ARG A 251 26.31 4.89 22.43
N GLN A 252 26.43 4.68 23.73
CA GLN A 252 26.62 3.33 24.27
C GLN A 252 25.37 2.48 23.96
N LYS A 253 25.59 1.22 23.56
CA LYS A 253 24.52 0.25 23.35
C LYS A 253 23.93 -0.17 24.69
N ALA A 254 22.87 0.50 25.13
CA ALA A 254 21.98 -0.06 26.15
C ALA A 254 21.08 -1.12 25.48
N SER A 255 21.16 -2.36 25.93
CA SER A 255 20.22 -3.42 25.58
C SER A 255 18.87 -3.12 26.26
N CYS A 256 17.91 -2.61 25.50
CA CYS A 256 16.56 -2.38 25.99
C CYS A 256 15.75 -3.69 25.97
N ASP A 257 15.90 -4.50 27.01
CA ASP A 257 14.93 -5.55 27.33
C ASP A 257 13.63 -4.89 27.84
N VAL A 258 12.76 -4.50 26.90
CA VAL A 258 11.44 -3.95 27.20
C VAL A 258 10.37 -4.93 26.72
N ILE A 259 10.21 -6.00 27.49
CA ILE A 259 8.94 -6.72 27.60
C ILE A 259 8.45 -6.54 29.05
N GLY A 260 7.94 -5.34 29.34
CA GLY A 260 6.99 -5.18 30.45
C GLY A 260 5.72 -5.95 30.08
N ALA A 261 5.43 -7.02 30.80
CA ALA A 261 4.42 -8.00 30.41
C ALA A 261 3.02 -7.37 30.22
N VAL A 262 2.44 -7.58 29.04
CA VAL A 262 0.99 -7.45 28.83
C VAL A 262 0.30 -8.53 29.68
N ARG A 263 -0.21 -8.15 30.85
CA ARG A 263 -1.01 -9.04 31.70
C ARG A 263 -2.39 -9.23 31.08
N ALA A 264 -2.65 -10.41 30.54
CA ALA A 264 -4.01 -10.87 30.31
C ALA A 264 -4.78 -10.98 31.65
N PRO A 265 -6.09 -10.69 31.69
CA PRO A 265 -6.88 -10.83 32.91
C PRO A 265 -7.00 -12.30 33.33
N THR A 266 -6.90 -12.54 34.65
CA THR A 266 -6.93 -13.87 35.24
C THR A 266 -8.33 -14.50 35.14
N PRO A 267 -8.47 -15.75 34.64
CA PRO A 267 -9.74 -16.46 34.72
C PRO A 267 -10.07 -16.84 36.18
N PRO A 268 -11.36 -16.89 36.58
CA PRO A 268 -11.73 -17.23 37.95
C PRO A 268 -11.42 -18.68 38.31
N ALA A 269 -11.11 -18.91 39.59
CA ALA A 269 -10.66 -20.20 40.11
C ALA A 269 -11.72 -21.30 40.05
N GLN A 270 -11.29 -22.53 39.76
CA GLN A 270 -12.11 -23.74 39.88
C GLN A 270 -12.05 -24.32 41.31
N ALA A 271 -13.19 -24.81 41.79
CA ALA A 271 -13.30 -25.66 42.99
C ALA A 271 -13.29 -27.16 42.60
N PRO A 272 -12.96 -28.09 43.52
CA PRO A 272 -12.64 -29.49 43.20
C PRO A 272 -13.84 -30.46 43.25
N GLU A 273 -13.55 -31.77 43.09
CA GLU A 273 -14.43 -32.95 43.01
C GLU A 273 -15.03 -33.25 41.62
N GLY A 274 -15.03 -34.48 41.07
CA GLY A 274 -14.34 -35.71 41.48
C GLY A 274 -14.71 -36.95 40.64
N SER A 275 -13.73 -37.58 39.96
CA SER A 275 -13.70 -38.99 39.45
C SER A 275 -14.75 -39.47 38.40
N PRO A 276 -14.49 -40.60 37.67
CA PRO A 276 -13.24 -41.26 37.32
C PRO A 276 -13.01 -41.38 35.78
N ARG A 277 -11.80 -41.79 35.37
CA ARG A 277 -11.42 -42.06 33.96
C ARG A 277 -11.63 -43.53 33.61
N THR A 278 -12.11 -43.82 32.39
CA THR A 278 -11.97 -45.14 31.75
C THR A 278 -10.68 -45.21 30.93
N ALA A 279 -10.01 -46.37 30.94
CA ALA A 279 -8.73 -46.56 30.26
C ALA A 279 -8.92 -46.97 28.78
N GLY A 280 -8.22 -46.31 27.87
CA GLY A 280 -8.07 -46.74 26.47
C GLY A 280 -6.78 -47.53 26.25
N PRO A 281 -6.75 -48.51 25.32
CA PRO A 281 -5.57 -49.33 25.05
C PRO A 281 -4.45 -48.57 24.29
N PRO A 282 -3.19 -49.03 24.37
CA PRO A 282 -2.03 -48.33 23.81
C PRO A 282 -1.89 -48.49 22.28
N PRO A 283 -1.12 -47.61 21.62
CA PRO A 283 -0.93 -47.65 20.16
C PRO A 283 0.10 -48.71 19.75
N GLY A 284 -0.23 -49.48 18.72
CA GLY A 284 0.66 -50.43 18.06
C GLY A 284 0.46 -50.44 16.54
N ASP A 285 1.57 -50.62 15.83
CA ASP A 285 1.71 -51.08 14.45
C ASP A 285 1.20 -50.21 13.28
N VAL A 286 2.15 -49.38 12.83
CA VAL A 286 2.60 -49.24 11.43
C VAL A 286 1.92 -50.18 10.42
N LEU A 287 1.20 -49.62 9.45
CA LEU A 287 0.95 -50.30 8.17
C LEU A 287 1.24 -49.38 6.97
N ARG A 288 1.85 -49.98 5.95
CA ARG A 288 2.43 -49.31 4.78
C ARG A 288 1.36 -48.77 3.82
N LEU A 289 1.70 -47.69 3.14
CA LEU A 289 1.04 -47.28 1.89
C LEU A 289 1.18 -48.39 0.84
N GLY A 290 0.05 -48.84 0.32
CA GLY A 290 -0.04 -49.69 -0.87
C GLY A 290 -1.12 -49.14 -1.80
N PHE A 291 -0.73 -48.69 -2.99
CA PHE A 291 -1.67 -48.49 -4.09
C PHE A 291 -2.15 -49.87 -4.58
N PRO A 292 -3.41 -49.97 -5.01
CA PRO A 292 -3.61 -50.31 -6.42
C PRO A 292 -4.68 -49.47 -7.12
N GLU A 293 -4.65 -49.53 -8.44
CA GLU A 293 -5.60 -48.94 -9.38
C GLU A 293 -7.00 -49.59 -9.27
N GLY A 294 -8.04 -48.88 -9.71
CA GLY A 294 -9.36 -49.49 -9.96
C GLY A 294 -10.55 -48.55 -9.76
N SER A 295 -11.03 -47.94 -10.85
CA SER A 295 -12.32 -47.25 -10.86
C SER A 295 -13.49 -48.24 -10.67
N PRO A 296 -14.61 -47.79 -10.07
CA PRO A 296 -15.83 -47.87 -10.85
C PRO A 296 -16.64 -46.57 -10.90
N ARG A 297 -17.44 -46.46 -11.96
CA ARG A 297 -18.27 -45.31 -12.32
C ARG A 297 -19.48 -45.18 -11.39
N THR A 298 -19.88 -43.96 -11.05
CA THR A 298 -21.27 -43.62 -10.72
C THR A 298 -21.78 -42.56 -11.69
N ALA A 299 -23.02 -42.71 -12.15
CA ALA A 299 -23.58 -41.92 -13.25
C ALA A 299 -24.28 -40.66 -12.73
N GLY A 300 -23.80 -39.49 -13.14
CA GLY A 300 -24.53 -38.22 -13.00
C GLY A 300 -25.33 -37.90 -14.27
N PRO A 301 -26.59 -37.41 -14.16
CA PRO A 301 -27.39 -37.07 -15.34
C PRO A 301 -26.91 -35.78 -16.01
N GLN A 302 -26.97 -35.73 -17.35
CA GLN A 302 -26.64 -34.52 -18.12
C GLN A 302 -27.87 -33.62 -18.34
N PRO A 303 -27.71 -32.28 -18.38
CA PRO A 303 -28.77 -31.37 -18.80
C PRO A 303 -28.69 -31.04 -20.30
N ARG A 304 -29.73 -31.40 -21.06
CA ARG A 304 -30.14 -30.71 -22.29
C ARG A 304 -31.67 -30.65 -22.42
N ASP A 305 -32.19 -29.43 -22.34
CA ASP A 305 -33.32 -28.84 -23.06
C ASP A 305 -34.59 -29.68 -23.37
N VAL A 306 -35.70 -29.38 -22.69
CA VAL A 306 -37.07 -29.62 -23.21
C VAL A 306 -38.05 -28.47 -22.86
N LEU A 307 -38.39 -27.71 -23.90
CA LEU A 307 -39.62 -26.93 -24.22
C LEU A 307 -40.24 -25.83 -23.31
N ARG A 308 -40.57 -24.74 -24.01
CA ARG A 308 -41.61 -23.72 -23.74
C ARG A 308 -43.03 -24.30 -23.70
N LEU A 309 -43.95 -23.69 -22.93
CA LEU A 309 -45.08 -22.87 -23.45
C LEU A 309 -45.98 -22.29 -22.33
N ALA A 310 -46.26 -20.98 -22.33
CA ALA A 310 -47.53 -20.37 -21.86
C ALA A 310 -47.68 -18.89 -22.28
N VAL A 311 -48.89 -18.48 -22.65
CA VAL A 311 -49.27 -17.28 -23.43
C VAL A 311 -50.67 -16.87 -22.96
N ARG A 312 -51.06 -15.60 -22.71
CA ARG A 312 -50.60 -14.22 -23.08
C ARG A 312 -51.13 -13.26 -21.94
N PRO A 313 -51.53 -11.96 -22.11
CA PRO A 313 -51.09 -10.87 -22.99
C PRO A 313 -50.86 -9.50 -22.28
N GLY A 314 -50.24 -8.52 -22.97
CA GLY A 314 -50.41 -7.08 -22.67
C GLY A 314 -49.36 -6.16 -23.29
N GLY A 315 -49.79 -5.07 -23.95
CA GLY A 315 -48.91 -3.97 -24.40
C GLY A 315 -48.51 -3.99 -25.87
N ARG A 316 -49.09 -3.08 -26.68
CA ARG A 316 -48.69 -2.81 -28.08
C ARG A 316 -47.59 -1.76 -28.12
N PHE A 317 -46.68 -1.83 -29.10
CA PHE A 317 -46.23 -0.65 -29.88
C PHE A 317 -45.83 -1.08 -31.32
N GLY A 318 -45.86 -0.12 -32.25
CA GLY A 318 -46.07 -0.35 -33.68
C GLY A 318 -44.86 -0.72 -34.54
N ARG A 319 -45.14 -1.13 -35.79
CA ARG A 319 -44.17 -1.50 -36.83
C ARG A 319 -43.86 -0.34 -37.79
N GLY A 320 -42.66 -0.37 -38.38
CA GLY A 320 -42.38 0.10 -39.75
C GLY A 320 -41.97 1.56 -39.88
N ALA A 321 -41.19 1.97 -40.89
CA ALA A 321 -40.49 1.17 -41.91
C ALA A 321 -39.32 1.99 -42.53
N ARG A 322 -38.37 1.30 -43.16
CA ARG A 322 -37.34 1.81 -44.10
C ARG A 322 -36.95 0.66 -45.05
N PRO A 323 -36.35 0.91 -46.23
CA PRO A 323 -36.19 2.17 -46.96
C PRO A 323 -36.96 2.09 -48.33
N PRO A 324 -36.57 2.82 -49.40
CA PRO A 324 -35.48 2.33 -50.24
C PRO A 324 -34.49 3.40 -50.72
N SER A 325 -33.36 2.94 -51.24
CA SER A 325 -32.35 3.70 -51.99
C SER A 325 -32.79 3.94 -53.44
N GLY A 326 -32.44 5.10 -54.02
CA GLY A 326 -32.60 5.38 -55.43
C GLY A 326 -31.92 6.69 -55.84
N ASP A 327 -30.72 6.58 -56.39
CA ASP A 327 -30.08 7.61 -57.24
C ASP A 327 -30.51 7.30 -58.70
N PRO A 328 -30.82 8.31 -59.54
CA PRO A 328 -29.75 8.94 -60.33
C PRO A 328 -29.90 10.45 -60.60
N SER A 329 -28.74 11.11 -60.76
CA SER A 329 -28.47 12.23 -61.68
C SER A 329 -29.10 13.61 -61.41
N ARG A 330 -28.27 14.56 -60.94
CA ARG A 330 -27.89 15.78 -61.69
C ARG A 330 -26.68 16.47 -61.06
#